data_AF-A0A9W6L2B5-F1
#
_entry.id   AF-A0A9W6L2B5-F1
#
_cell.length_a   1.000
_cell.length_b   1.000
_cell.length_c   1.000
_cell.angle_alpha   90.00
_cell.angle_beta   90.00
_cell.angle_gamma   90.00
#
_symmetry.space_group_name_H-M   'P 1'
#
loop_
_entity.id
_entity.type
_entity.pdbx_description
1 polymer ?
#
loop_
_entity_poly.entity_id
_entity_poly.type
_entity_poly.pdbx_seq_one_letter_code
_entity_poly.pdbx_strand_id
1 'polypeptide(L)'
;MITIRNAGGVALFLLGTTFLWLTPAFATAGLDTTGFWWSLAQVLALLTLAGFTVATWGLFRRSTWWRTTALTASGLGVLTLIPYLIAARAAGETTPWFTALILAVGCAAVFLLLLAAKPRTWIDRPVMAGR
;
A
#
# COMPACT_ATOMS: atom_id res chain seq x y z
N MET A 1 -24.71 3.87 -3.55
CA MET A 1 -24.56 2.44 -3.92
C MET A 1 -23.09 2.05 -3.87
N ILE A 2 -22.68 1.26 -2.87
CA ILE A 2 -21.30 0.75 -2.79
C ILE A 2 -21.21 -0.50 -3.66
N THR A 3 -20.46 -0.41 -4.75
CA THR A 3 -20.08 -1.58 -5.56
C THR A 3 -18.75 -2.12 -5.06
N ILE A 4 -18.48 -3.40 -5.33
CA ILE A 4 -17.20 -4.04 -4.99
C ILE A 4 -16.03 -3.28 -5.62
N ARG A 5 -16.20 -2.76 -6.84
CA ARG A 5 -15.19 -1.93 -7.51
C ARG A 5 -14.91 -0.63 -6.75
N ASN A 6 -15.95 0.08 -6.31
CA ASN A 6 -15.76 1.33 -5.59
C ASN A 6 -15.12 1.08 -4.22
N ALA A 7 -15.57 0.05 -3.49
CA ALA A 7 -14.96 -0.36 -2.23
C ALA A 7 -13.49 -0.77 -2.41
N GLY A 8 -13.19 -1.56 -3.44
CA GLY A 8 -11.82 -1.98 -3.75
C GLY A 8 -10.90 -0.81 -4.13
N GLY A 9 -11.39 0.15 -4.92
CA GLY A 9 -10.63 1.35 -5.25
C GLY A 9 -10.32 2.21 -4.03
N VAL A 10 -11.32 2.44 -3.17
CA VAL A 10 -11.11 3.15 -1.90
C VAL A 10 -10.12 2.40 -1.01
N ALA A 11 -10.22 1.08 -0.92
CA ALA A 11 -9.29 0.28 -0.12
C ALA A 11 -7.84 0.36 -0.64
N LEU A 12 -7.63 0.29 -1.96
CA LEU A 12 -6.30 0.45 -2.55
C LEU A 12 -5.70 1.83 -2.26
N PHE A 13 -6.51 2.88 -2.40
CA PHE A 13 -6.05 4.24 -2.10
C PHE A 13 -5.71 4.43 -0.63
N LEU A 14 -6.58 3.97 0.28
CA LEU A 14 -6.34 4.03 1.72
C LEU A 14 -5.07 3.26 2.10
N LEU A 15 -4.90 2.04 1.59
CA LEU A 15 -3.65 1.29 1.77
C LEU A 15 -2.44 2.09 1.27
N GLY A 16 -2.52 2.69 0.09
CA GLY A 16 -1.46 3.56 -0.42
C GLY A 16 -1.10 4.69 0.54
N THR A 17 -2.08 5.37 1.13
CA THR A 17 -1.83 6.48 2.07
C THR A 17 -1.16 6.03 3.37
N THR A 18 -1.38 4.79 3.82
CA THR A 18 -0.70 4.28 5.02
C THR A 18 0.81 4.14 4.85
N PHE A 19 1.34 4.13 3.62
CA PHE A 19 2.80 4.18 3.41
C PHE A 19 3.44 5.49 3.86
N LEU A 20 2.67 6.57 4.06
CA LEU A 20 3.19 7.79 4.66
C LEU A 20 3.70 7.57 6.09
N TRP A 21 3.23 6.53 6.79
CA TRP A 21 3.74 6.15 8.11
C TRP A 21 5.22 5.75 8.10
N LEU A 22 5.79 5.43 6.94
CA LEU A 22 7.20 5.08 6.77
C LEU A 22 8.10 6.30 6.55
N THR A 23 7.53 7.51 6.58
CA THR A 23 8.26 8.75 6.35
C THR A 23 8.69 9.40 7.67
N PRO A 24 9.74 10.25 7.66
CA PRO A 24 10.18 11.00 8.84
C PRO A 24 9.08 11.78 9.56
N ALA A 25 8.06 12.24 8.82
CA ALA A 25 6.94 13.00 9.39
C ALA A 25 6.08 12.20 10.39
N PHE A 26 6.17 10.87 10.37
CA PHE A 26 5.43 9.96 11.25
C PHE A 26 6.33 9.17 12.20
N ALA A 27 7.64 9.47 12.23
CA ALA A 27 8.55 8.86 13.19
C ALA A 27 8.31 9.38 14.61
N THR A 28 8.72 8.63 15.62
CA THR A 28 8.63 9.09 17.02
C THR A 28 9.44 10.37 17.20
N ALA A 29 8.85 11.33 17.92
CA ALA A 29 9.48 12.63 18.17
C ALA A 29 10.81 12.47 18.93
N GLY A 30 11.83 13.19 18.48
CA GLY A 30 13.18 13.18 19.08
C GLY A 30 14.13 12.13 18.50
N LEU A 31 13.69 11.31 17.54
CA LEU A 31 14.58 10.41 16.81
C LEU A 31 15.31 11.13 15.68
N ASP A 32 16.54 10.69 15.40
CA ASP A 32 17.27 11.14 14.22
C ASP A 32 16.69 10.49 12.96
N THR A 33 15.92 11.26 12.20
CA THR A 33 15.31 10.84 10.94
C THR A 33 16.14 11.25 9.72
N THR A 34 17.41 11.58 9.91
CA THR A 34 18.32 11.93 8.82
C THR A 34 19.03 10.69 8.25
N GLY A 35 19.67 10.86 7.10
CA GLY A 35 20.51 9.83 6.49
C GLY A 35 19.86 9.10 5.31
N PHE A 36 20.70 8.33 4.63
CA PHE A 36 20.37 7.70 3.36
C PHE A 36 19.17 6.75 3.44
N TRP A 37 19.09 5.93 4.48
CA TRP A 37 18.02 4.92 4.62
C TRP A 37 16.64 5.55 4.83
N TRP A 38 16.55 6.65 5.59
CA TRP A 38 15.30 7.41 5.75
C TRP A 38 14.86 8.05 4.44
N SER A 39 15.78 8.69 3.72
CA SER A 39 15.49 9.27 2.40
C SER A 39 15.02 8.21 1.40
N LEU A 40 15.68 7.05 1.37
CA LEU A 40 15.31 5.94 0.49
C LEU A 40 13.92 5.39 0.86
N ALA A 41 13.65 5.16 2.15
CA ALA A 41 12.35 4.72 2.63
C ALA A 41 11.24 5.72 2.24
N GLN A 42 11.48 7.01 2.42
CA GLN A 42 10.54 8.06 2.07
C GLN A 42 10.24 8.10 0.56
N VAL A 43 11.26 8.08 -0.29
CA VAL A 43 11.07 8.07 -1.76
C VAL A 43 10.27 6.84 -2.19
N LEU A 44 10.63 5.66 -1.70
CA LEU A 44 9.94 4.42 -2.05
C LEU A 44 8.50 4.38 -1.51
N ALA A 45 8.26 4.93 -0.32
CA ALA A 45 6.91 5.08 0.23
C ALA A 45 6.03 5.98 -0.64
N LEU A 46 6.57 7.12 -1.09
CA LEU A 46 5.87 8.04 -2.01
C LEU A 46 5.61 7.41 -3.37
N LEU A 47 6.58 6.66 -3.92
CA LEU A 47 6.39 5.91 -5.16
C LEU A 47 5.33 4.82 -5.01
N THR A 48 5.28 4.14 -3.87
CA THR A 48 4.27 3.13 -3.56
C THR A 48 2.87 3.75 -3.48
N LEU A 49 2.73 4.87 -2.75
CA LEU A 49 1.49 5.66 -2.70
C LEU A 49 1.04 6.11 -4.10
N ALA A 50 1.96 6.64 -4.90
CA ALA A 50 1.68 7.05 -6.28
C ALA A 50 1.21 5.85 -7.12
N GLY A 51 1.86 4.70 -6.99
CA GLY A 51 1.48 3.46 -7.65
C GLY A 51 0.06 3.00 -7.30
N PHE A 52 -0.30 2.98 -6.02
CA PHE A 52 -1.67 2.65 -5.58
C PHE A 52 -2.70 3.68 -6.03
N THR A 53 -2.33 4.96 -6.08
CA THR A 53 -3.19 6.05 -6.59
C THR A 53 -3.47 5.85 -8.09
N VAL A 54 -2.44 5.56 -8.89
CA VAL A 54 -2.56 5.28 -10.32
C VAL A 54 -3.37 4.00 -10.55
N ALA A 55 -3.15 2.95 -9.76
CA ALA A 55 -3.94 1.73 -9.83
C ALA A 55 -5.42 1.99 -9.51
N THR A 56 -5.72 2.79 -8.49
CA THR A 56 -7.09 3.18 -8.13
C THR A 56 -7.76 3.96 -9.26
N TRP A 57 -7.05 4.93 -9.84
CA TRP A 57 -7.55 5.67 -10.99
C TRP A 57 -7.83 4.74 -12.19
N GLY A 58 -6.88 3.85 -12.51
CA GLY A 58 -7.03 2.85 -13.57
C GLY A 58 -8.25 1.94 -13.36
N LEU A 59 -8.52 1.54 -12.11
CA LEU A 59 -9.67 0.74 -11.73
C LEU A 59 -10.98 1.49 -12.02
N PHE A 60 -11.07 2.77 -11.65
CA PHE A 60 -12.26 3.58 -11.92
C PHE A 60 -12.47 3.85 -13.41
N ARG A 61 -11.38 3.97 -14.17
CA ARG A 61 -11.41 4.08 -15.65
C ARG A 61 -11.65 2.76 -16.36
N ARG A 62 -11.77 1.64 -15.63
CA ARG A 62 -11.90 0.28 -16.19
C ARG A 62 -10.78 -0.08 -17.16
N SER A 63 -9.59 0.46 -16.92
CA SER A 63 -8.43 0.13 -17.75
C SER A 63 -8.07 -1.34 -17.61
N THR A 64 -7.30 -1.92 -18.53
CA THR A 64 -6.79 -3.30 -18.37
C THR A 64 -5.53 -3.37 -17.50
N TRP A 65 -4.79 -2.26 -17.38
CA TRP A 65 -3.50 -2.21 -16.68
C TRP A 65 -3.59 -1.96 -15.16
N TRP A 66 -4.75 -1.62 -14.61
CA TRP A 66 -4.85 -1.27 -13.17
C TRP A 66 -4.38 -2.39 -12.25
N ARG A 67 -4.65 -3.65 -12.64
CA ARG A 67 -4.31 -4.83 -11.84
C ARG A 67 -2.81 -5.04 -11.79
N THR A 68 -2.12 -4.91 -12.93
CA THR A 68 -0.67 -5.02 -12.96
C THR A 68 -0.03 -3.88 -12.18
N THR A 69 -0.55 -2.66 -12.26
CA THR A 69 -0.09 -1.53 -11.44
C THR A 69 -0.30 -1.75 -9.94
N ALA A 70 -1.44 -2.31 -9.52
CA ALA A 70 -1.69 -2.60 -8.09
C ALA A 70 -0.72 -3.67 -7.55
N LEU A 71 -0.42 -4.68 -8.35
CA LEU A 71 0.54 -5.74 -8.00
C LEU A 71 1.97 -5.20 -7.93
N THR A 72 2.39 -4.37 -8.89
CA THR A 72 3.72 -3.76 -8.87
C THR A 72 3.87 -2.77 -7.71
N ALA A 73 2.85 -1.96 -7.43
CA ALA A 73 2.83 -1.08 -6.26
C ALA A 73 2.89 -1.87 -4.95
N SER A 74 2.17 -2.99 -4.84
CA SER A 74 2.25 -3.85 -3.66
C SER A 74 3.63 -4.47 -3.48
N GLY A 75 4.26 -4.93 -4.56
CA GLY A 75 5.63 -5.44 -4.54
C GLY A 75 6.63 -4.37 -4.10
N LEU A 76 6.52 -3.17 -4.67
CA LEU A 76 7.34 -2.01 -4.26
C LEU A 76 7.11 -1.64 -2.79
N GLY A 77 5.87 -1.72 -2.32
CA GLY A 77 5.53 -1.49 -0.92
C GLY A 77 6.24 -2.45 0.02
N VAL A 78 6.29 -3.75 -0.31
CA VAL A 78 7.06 -4.73 0.47
C VAL A 78 8.56 -4.40 0.46
N LEU A 79 9.11 -4.01 -0.69
CA LEU A 79 10.52 -3.61 -0.80
C LEU A 79 10.83 -2.36 0.04
N THR A 80 9.89 -1.43 0.15
CA THR A 80 10.01 -0.21 0.96
C THR A 80 10.22 -0.51 2.46
N LEU A 81 9.74 -1.65 2.94
CA LEU A 81 9.86 -2.02 4.35
C LEU A 81 11.31 -2.27 4.77
N ILE A 82 12.17 -2.71 3.86
CA ILE A 82 13.58 -3.01 4.13
C ILE A 82 14.35 -1.75 4.57
N PRO A 83 14.44 -0.68 3.75
CA PRO A 83 15.14 0.54 4.15
C PRO A 83 14.50 1.21 5.36
N TYR A 84 13.16 1.16 5.49
CA TYR A 84 12.47 1.68 6.68
C TYR A 84 12.90 0.95 7.96
N LEU A 85 12.88 -0.38 7.97
CA LEU A 85 13.25 -1.15 9.15
C LEU A 85 14.71 -0.94 9.54
N ILE A 86 15.61 -0.77 8.57
CA ILE A 86 17.01 -0.44 8.82
C ILE A 86 17.10 0.95 9.46
N ALA A 87 16.47 1.95 8.85
CA ALA A 87 16.48 3.34 9.33
C ALA A 87 15.89 3.47 10.75
N ALA A 88 14.70 2.92 10.97
CA ALA A 88 13.99 3.03 12.24
C ALA A 88 14.72 2.29 13.38
N ARG A 89 15.30 1.12 13.10
CA ARG A 89 16.13 0.41 14.09
C ARG A 89 17.40 1.19 14.44
N ALA A 90 18.07 1.77 13.45
CA ALA A 90 19.27 2.58 13.67
C ALA A 90 18.95 3.86 14.46
N ALA A 91 17.78 4.45 14.25
CA ALA A 91 17.32 5.63 14.96
C ALA A 91 16.89 5.34 16.41
N GLY A 92 16.67 4.08 16.78
CA GLY A 92 16.25 3.69 18.14
C GLY A 92 14.73 3.54 18.33
N GLU A 93 13.96 3.38 17.25
CA GLU A 93 12.52 3.12 17.32
C GLU A 93 12.23 1.80 18.05
N THR A 94 11.29 1.79 18.99
CA THR A 94 11.03 0.63 19.87
C THR A 94 10.28 -0.51 19.15
N THR A 95 9.29 -0.17 18.31
CA THR A 95 8.42 -1.17 17.65
C THR A 95 8.22 -0.95 16.13
N PRO A 96 9.28 -0.68 15.34
CA PRO A 96 9.14 -0.44 13.89
C PRO A 96 8.61 -1.65 13.12
N TRP A 97 8.79 -2.85 13.69
CA TRP A 97 8.31 -4.10 13.10
C TRP A 97 6.78 -4.16 13.01
N PHE A 98 6.05 -3.51 13.92
CA PHE A 98 4.59 -3.57 13.95
C PHE A 98 3.99 -2.79 12.78
N THR A 99 4.51 -1.59 12.51
CA THR A 99 4.17 -0.80 11.32
C THR A 99 4.48 -1.58 10.04
N ALA A 100 5.68 -2.19 9.97
CA ALA A 100 6.06 -3.00 8.82
C ALA A 100 5.15 -4.23 8.64
N LEU A 101 4.73 -4.89 9.73
CA LEU A 101 3.81 -6.02 9.69
C LEU A 101 2.45 -5.62 9.12
N ILE A 102 1.85 -4.52 9.58
CA ILE A 102 0.56 -4.03 9.08
C ILE A 102 0.61 -3.80 7.57
N LEU A 103 1.66 -3.12 7.09
CA LEU A 103 1.83 -2.82 5.68
C LEU A 103 2.13 -4.08 4.86
N ALA A 104 2.93 -5.01 5.39
CA ALA A 104 3.19 -6.30 4.74
C ALA A 104 1.90 -7.12 4.58
N VAL A 105 1.05 -7.17 5.61
CA VAL A 105 -0.26 -7.83 5.54
C VAL A 105 -1.18 -7.14 4.53
N GLY A 106 -1.19 -5.81 4.49
CA GLY A 106 -1.93 -5.04 3.49
C GLY A 106 -1.51 -5.37 2.06
N CYS A 107 -0.21 -5.37 1.78
CA CYS A 107 0.34 -5.77 0.47
C CYS A 107 0.02 -7.23 0.15
N ALA A 108 0.17 -8.15 1.10
CA ALA A 108 -0.16 -9.56 0.92
C ALA A 108 -1.65 -9.76 0.59
N ALA A 109 -2.55 -9.02 1.26
CA ALA A 109 -3.97 -9.03 0.97
C ALA A 109 -4.26 -8.59 -0.48
N VAL A 110 -3.59 -7.54 -0.97
CA VAL A 110 -3.72 -7.12 -2.37
C VAL A 110 -3.26 -8.22 -3.33
N PHE A 111 -2.11 -8.84 -3.07
CA PHE A 111 -1.62 -9.97 -3.88
C PHE A 111 -2.63 -11.13 -3.90
N LEU A 112 -3.09 -11.58 -2.73
CA LEU A 112 -4.00 -12.71 -2.60
C LEU A 112 -5.34 -12.42 -3.28
N LEU A 113 -5.94 -11.25 -3.04
CA LEU A 113 -7.21 -10.87 -3.65
C LEU A 113 -7.08 -10.78 -5.18
N LEU A 114 -6.02 -10.15 -5.67
CA LEU A 114 -5.83 -9.98 -7.10
C LEU A 114 -5.34 -11.25 -7.80
N LEU A 115 -4.74 -12.23 -7.13
CA LEU A 115 -4.38 -13.52 -7.74
C LEU A 115 -5.52 -14.54 -7.68
N ALA A 116 -6.24 -14.62 -6.57
CA ALA A 116 -7.31 -15.59 -6.34
C ALA A 116 -8.60 -15.26 -7.10
N ALA A 117 -8.91 -13.98 -7.32
CA ALA A 117 -10.15 -13.56 -7.98
C ALA A 117 -10.00 -13.44 -9.50
N LYS A 118 -10.81 -14.21 -10.26
CA LYS A 118 -11.03 -13.91 -11.68
C LYS A 118 -11.82 -12.58 -11.79
N PRO A 119 -11.29 -11.54 -12.47
CA PRO A 119 -11.87 -10.18 -12.43
C PRO A 119 -13.31 -10.06 -12.95
N ARG A 120 -13.76 -10.99 -13.81
CA ARG A 120 -15.08 -10.91 -14.49
C ARG A 120 -16.28 -11.00 -13.55
N THR A 121 -16.13 -11.55 -12.34
CA THR A 121 -17.25 -11.64 -11.37
C THR A 121 -17.30 -10.47 -10.38
N TRP A 122 -16.26 -9.65 -10.30
CA TRP A 122 -16.10 -8.61 -9.27
C TRP A 122 -16.57 -7.22 -9.71
N ILE A 123 -16.63 -6.96 -11.02
CA ILE A 123 -16.81 -5.61 -11.56
C ILE A 123 -18.26 -5.12 -11.46
N ASP A 124 -19.24 -6.03 -11.47
CA ASP A 124 -20.67 -5.69 -11.58
C ASP A 124 -21.53 -6.17 -10.41
N ARG A 125 -20.95 -6.78 -9.36
CA ARG A 125 -21.73 -7.25 -8.21
C ARG A 125 -21.90 -6.14 -7.16
N PRO A 126 -23.14 -5.82 -6.74
CA PRO A 126 -23.38 -4.97 -5.58
C PRO A 126 -22.93 -5.70 -4.31
N VAL A 127 -22.39 -4.96 -3.34
CA VAL A 127 -21.89 -5.51 -2.06
C VAL A 127 -22.99 -6.20 -1.24
N MET A 128 -24.27 -5.91 -1.53
CA MET A 128 -25.45 -6.45 -0.84
C MET A 128 -26.13 -7.62 -1.57
N ALA A 129 -25.54 -8.17 -2.64
CA ALA A 129 -26.15 -9.26 -3.42
C ALA A 129 -26.09 -10.65 -2.76
N GLY A 130 -25.87 -10.71 -1.45
CA GLY A 130 -25.93 -11.94 -0.66
C GLY A 130 -27.30 -12.16 -0.04
N ARG A 131 -28.31 -12.45 -0.86
CA ARG A 131 -29.50 -13.26 -0.53
C ARG A 131 -29.98 -13.94 -1.80
#